data_AF-A0AA42MDF3-F1
#
_entry.id   AF-A0AA42MDF3-F1
#
_cell.length_a   1.000
_cell.length_b   1.000
_cell.length_c   1.000
_cell.angle_alpha   90.00
_cell.angle_beta   90.00
_cell.angle_gamma   90.00
#
_symmetry.space_group_name_H-M   'P 1'
#
loop_
_entity.id
_entity.type
_entity.pdbx_description
1 polymer ?
#
loop_
_entity_poly.entity_id
_entity_poly.type
_entity_poly.pdbx_seq_one_letter_code
_entity_poly.pdbx_strand_id
1 'polypeptide(L)' 'MKTQYKALKPIGPWVKGQIVGDLPQEKIKQLLEDGVIEAIKPEVKVEDKPKTKEVPANG' A
#
# COMPACT_ATOMS: atom_id res chain seq x y z
N MET A 1 8.31 -14.79 7.86
CA MET A 1 7.28 -13.75 7.69
C MET A 1 7.82 -12.71 6.72
N LYS A 2 7.15 -12.43 5.59
CA LYS A 2 7.59 -11.37 4.68
C LYS A 2 6.99 -10.04 5.15
N THR A 3 7.82 -9.06 5.46
CA THR A 3 7.36 -7.69 5.74
C THR A 3 6.75 -7.13 4.46
N GLN A 4 5.48 -6.75 4.53
CA GLN A 4 4.80 -6.07 3.43
C GLN A 4 4.79 -4.57 3.69
N TYR A 5 4.78 -3.77 2.63
CA TYR A 5 4.70 -2.32 2.75
C TYR A 5 3.45 -1.82 2.04
N LYS A 6 2.78 -0.82 2.61
CA LYS A 6 1.62 -0.16 2.03
C LYS A 6 2.06 1.18 1.46
N ALA A 7 1.69 1.48 0.22
CA ALA A 7 1.85 2.81 -0.36
C ALA A 7 0.90 3.79 0.33
N LEU A 8 1.44 4.85 0.92
CA LEU A 8 0.66 5.99 1.46
C LEU A 8 0.42 7.07 0.40
N LYS A 9 1.24 7.09 -0.65
CA LYS A 9 1.13 7.98 -1.81
C LYS A 9 1.30 7.14 -3.10
N PRO A 10 0.85 7.64 -4.27
CA PRO A 10 1.14 6.97 -5.53
C PRO A 10 2.66 6.97 -5.79
N ILE A 11 3.22 5.79 -6.05
CA ILE A 11 4.66 5.57 -6.31
C ILE A 11 4.75 4.71 -7.58
N GLY A 12 5.15 5.30 -8.70
CA GLY A 12 5.23 4.57 -9.97
C GLY A 12 3.90 3.85 -10.30
N PRO A 13 3.90 2.50 -10.46
CA PRO A 13 2.68 1.74 -10.73
C PRO A 13 1.78 1.53 -9.49
N TRP A 14 2.28 1.77 -8.28
CA TRP A 14 1.53 1.57 -7.04
C TRP A 14 0.71 2.81 -6.69
N VAL A 15 -0.58 2.62 -6.43
CA VAL A 15 -1.46 3.70 -5.95
C VAL A 15 -1.54 3.73 -4.42
N LYS A 16 -1.98 4.86 -3.85
CA LYS A 16 -2.22 4.99 -2.41
C LYS A 16 -3.14 3.86 -1.93
N GLY A 17 -2.74 3.19 -0.86
CA GLY A 17 -3.44 2.05 -0.26
C GLY A 17 -3.02 0.69 -0.81
N GLN A 18 -2.27 0.64 -1.91
CA GLN A 18 -1.81 -0.60 -2.51
C GLN A 18 -0.61 -1.19 -1.78
N ILE A 19 -0.45 -2.50 -1.84
CA ILE A 19 0.70 -3.20 -1.28
C ILE A 19 1.88 -3.07 -2.23
N VAL A 20 2.97 -2.51 -1.73
CA VAL A 20 4.27 -2.44 -2.40
C VAL A 20 4.99 -3.76 -2.12
N GLY A 21 5.07 -4.59 -3.15
CA GLY A 21 5.87 -5.80 -3.19
C GLY A 21 6.87 -5.70 -4.33
N ASP A 22 8.02 -6.34 -4.18
CA ASP A 22 9.06 -6.42 -5.22
C ASP A 22 9.83 -5.11 -5.47
N LEU A 23 10.31 -4.48 -4.40
CA LEU A 23 11.29 -3.38 -4.49
C LEU A 23 12.61 -3.75 -3.79
N PRO A 24 13.76 -3.28 -4.31
CA PRO A 24 15.03 -3.43 -3.62
C PRO A 24 15.01 -2.68 -2.28
N GLN A 25 15.71 -3.24 -1.30
CA GLN A 25 15.67 -2.77 0.09
C GLN A 25 16.14 -1.30 0.24
N GLU A 26 17.07 -0.86 -0.61
CA GLU A 26 17.50 0.54 -0.69
C GLU A 26 16.34 1.48 -1.05
N LYS A 27 15.50 1.07 -2.01
CA LYS A 27 14.32 1.84 -2.41
C LYS A 27 13.27 1.85 -1.33
N ILE A 28 13.02 0.70 -0.69
CA ILE A 28 12.10 0.61 0.45
C ILE A 28 12.54 1.55 1.57
N LYS A 29 13.83 1.59 1.91
CA LYS A 29 14.35 2.50 2.94
C LYS A 29 14.12 3.96 2.57
N GLN A 30 14.44 4.35 1.33
CA GLN A 30 14.19 5.70 0.85
C GLN A 30 12.71 6.09 0.90
N LEU A 31 11.82 5.17 0.52
CA LEU A 31 10.37 5.39 0.54
C LEU A 31 9.80 5.46 1.96
N LEU A 32 10.38 4.72 2.91
CA LEU A 32 10.04 4.83 4.34
C LEU A 32 10.47 6.19 4.90
N GLU A 33 11.69 6.64 4.58
CA GLU A 33 12.21 7.94 5.04
C GLU A 33 11.43 9.11 4.45
N ASP A 34 10.98 9.01 3.19
CA ASP A 34 10.10 10.00 2.56
C ASP A 34 8.64 9.94 3.09
N GLY A 35 8.31 8.92 3.88
CA GLY A 35 6.96 8.71 4.41
C GLY A 35 5.92 8.42 3.31
N VAL A 36 6.34 7.86 2.18
CA VAL A 36 5.45 7.46 1.08
C VAL A 36 5.01 6.01 1.17
N ILE A 37 5.69 5.17 1.96
CA ILE A 37 5.25 3.81 2.30
C ILE A 37 5.25 3.60 3.81
N GLU A 38 4.48 2.62 4.27
CA GLU A 38 4.40 2.20 5.67
C GLU A 38 4.59 0.68 5.78
N ALA A 39 5.36 0.23 6.78
CA ALA A 39 5.53 -1.19 7.04
C ALA A 39 4.25 -1.77 7.64
N ILE A 40 3.63 -2.72 6.93
CA ILE A 40 2.49 -3.48 7.41
C ILE A 40 3.03 -4.53 8.36
N LYS A 41 2.98 -4.23 9.65
CA LYS A 41 3.17 -5.25 10.66
C LYS A 41 1.98 -6.22 10.57
N PRO A 42 2.20 -7.55 10.55
CA PRO A 42 1.12 -8.54 10.61
C PRO A 42 0.46 -8.60 12.00
N GLU A 43 0.53 -7.52 12.79
CA GLU A 43 -0.24 -7.38 14.01
C GLU A 43 -1.69 -7.19 13.59
N VAL A 44 -2.48 -8.24 13.80
CA VAL A 44 -3.92 -8.36 13.62
C VAL A 44 -4.61 -7.02 13.82
N LYS A 45 -4.75 -6.24 12.75
CA LYS A 45 -5.62 -5.07 12.72
C LYS A 45 -6.72 -5.37 11.72
N VAL A 46 -7.76 -5.97 12.29
CA VAL A 46 -9.14 -5.83 11.86
C VAL A 46 -9.42 -4.33 11.61
N GLU A 47 -10.24 -4.04 10.61
CA GLU A 47 -10.61 -2.71 10.05
C GLU A 47 -9.57 -2.11 9.09
N ASP A 48 -9.83 -1.90 7.80
CA ASP A 48 -11.08 -1.81 7.05
C ASP A 48 -10.80 -2.13 5.57
N LYS A 49 -11.52 -3.11 5.05
CA LYS A 49 -11.90 -3.21 3.63
C LYS A 49 -13.43 -3.28 3.66
N PRO A 50 -14.19 -2.78 2.67
CA PRO A 50 -13.76 -2.11 1.43
C PRO A 50 -14.64 -0.90 1.01
N LYS A 51 -14.16 -0.03 0.13
CA LYS A 51 -15.06 0.69 -0.79
C LYS A 51 -14.42 0.75 -2.17
N THR A 52 -14.64 -0.31 -2.95
CA THR A 52 -15.75 -0.43 -3.92
C THR A 52 -15.58 0.57 -5.05
N LYS A 53 -15.15 0.01 -6.18
CA LYS A 53 -15.41 0.51 -7.53
C LYS A 53 -16.93 0.63 -7.69
N GLU A 54 -17.49 1.81 -7.38
CA GLU A 54 -18.84 2.15 -7.83
C GLU A 54 -18.72 2.61 -9.29
N VAL A 55 -18.91 1.66 -10.22
CA VAL A 55 -19.35 1.97 -11.57
C VAL A 55 -20.88 2.01 -11.53
N PRO A 56 -21.54 3.18 -11.66
CA PRO A 56 -22.97 3.17 -11.91
C PRO A 56 -23.19 2.69 -13.34
N ALA A 57 -23.65 1.45 -13.49
CA ALA A 57 -24.38 1.04 -14.67
C ALA A 57 -25.86 1.39 -14.43
N ASN A 58 -26.35 2.43 -15.10
CA ASN A 58 -27.75 2.72 -15.44
C ASN A 58 -27.74 4.03 -16.28
N GLY A 59 -28.24 4.08 -17.51
CA GLY A 59 -28.97 3.07 -18.28
C GLY A 59 -29.02 3.45 -19.76
#